data_AF-I0EME7-F1
#
_entry.id   AF-I0EME7-F1
#
_cell.length_a   1.000
_cell.length_b   1.000
_cell.length_c   1.000
_cell.angle_alpha   90.00
_cell.angle_beta   90.00
_cell.angle_gamma   90.00
#
_symmetry.space_group_name_H-M   'P 1'
#
loop_
_entity.id
_entity.type
_entity.pdbx_description
1 polymer ?
#
loop_
_entity_poly.entity_id
_entity_poly.type
_entity_poly.pdbx_seq_one_letter_code
_entity_poly.pdbx_strand_id
1 'polypeptide(L)'
;MNFKNTKHLKENNAKDLHELEQKFDEQYNSTDKNTKQKDEKKNFTISLSVKTMRDLEDYLKEFGIFNENKSSFVQEAIEEHLRRKKSTLKERLSELIKKL
;
A
#
# COMPACT_ATOMS: atom_id res chain seq x y z
N MET A 1 37.76 -24.97 -5.54
CA MET A 1 37.26 -23.63 -5.92
C MET A 1 37.14 -22.81 -4.65
N ASN A 2 37.86 -21.69 -4.53
CA ASN A 2 37.82 -20.83 -3.35
C ASN A 2 36.84 -19.68 -3.58
N PHE A 3 35.71 -19.69 -2.87
CA PHE A 3 34.79 -18.56 -2.84
C PHE A 3 35.29 -17.52 -1.83
N LYS A 4 35.91 -16.45 -2.34
CA LYS A 4 36.20 -15.23 -1.55
C LYS A 4 35.04 -14.26 -1.75
N ASN A 5 34.09 -14.24 -0.82
CA ASN A 5 33.24 -13.08 -0.63
C ASN A 5 32.78 -13.01 0.84
N THR A 6 33.71 -12.58 1.69
CA THR A 6 33.41 -12.16 3.06
C THR A 6 32.73 -10.80 3.00
N LYS A 7 31.41 -10.80 3.27
CA LYS A 7 30.60 -9.61 3.51
C LYS A 7 31.26 -8.73 4.56
N HIS A 8 31.64 -7.51 4.20
CA HIS A 8 31.80 -6.44 5.16
C HIS A 8 30.41 -6.06 5.66
N LEU A 9 30.01 -6.55 6.84
CA LEU A 9 29.00 -5.88 7.66
C LEU A 9 29.64 -4.56 8.09
N LYS A 10 29.29 -3.46 7.41
CA LYS A 10 29.54 -2.11 7.90
C LYS A 10 28.33 -1.63 8.68
N GLU A 11 28.63 -0.97 9.78
CA GLU A 11 27.72 -0.42 10.79
C GLU A 11 26.55 0.35 10.15
N ASN A 12 25.34 0.09 10.66
CA ASN A 12 24.09 0.72 10.25
C ASN A 12 24.16 2.24 10.49
N ASN A 13 24.64 3.00 9.51
CA ASN A 13 24.58 4.45 9.54
C ASN A 13 23.15 4.88 9.19
N ALA A 14 22.53 5.73 10.02
CA ALA A 14 21.18 6.27 9.78
C ALA A 14 21.01 6.94 8.39
N LYS A 15 22.11 7.35 7.77
CA LYS A 15 22.17 7.86 6.39
C LYS A 15 21.84 6.79 5.35
N ASP A 16 22.26 5.55 5.56
CA ASP A 16 21.97 4.42 4.65
C ASP A 16 20.49 4.05 4.72
N LEU A 17 19.86 4.18 5.89
CA LEU A 17 18.43 3.91 6.06
C LEU A 17 17.57 4.95 5.33
N HIS A 18 17.93 6.24 5.45
CA HIS A 18 17.25 7.32 4.73
C HIS A 18 17.47 7.20 3.21
N GLU A 19 18.67 6.81 2.76
CA GLU A 19 18.94 6.56 1.35
C GLU A 19 18.14 5.35 0.82
N LEU A 20 17.96 4.31 1.62
CA LEU A 20 17.13 3.14 1.30
C LEU A 20 15.64 3.50 1.23
N GLU A 21 15.14 4.31 2.17
CA GLU A 21 13.75 4.79 2.15
C GLU A 21 13.52 5.70 0.92
N GLN A 22 14.47 6.59 0.63
CA GLN A 22 14.42 7.45 -0.55
C GLN A 22 14.49 6.65 -1.85
N LYS A 23 15.32 5.61 -1.95
CA LYS A 23 15.34 4.70 -3.10
C LYS A 23 14.06 3.87 -3.24
N PHE A 24 13.46 3.47 -2.13
CA PHE A 24 12.19 2.73 -2.14
C PHE A 24 11.04 3.62 -2.62
N ASP A 25 10.97 4.85 -2.11
CA ASP A 25 10.02 5.86 -2.54
C ASP A 25 10.28 6.27 -4.00
N GLU A 26 11.53 6.44 -4.41
CA GLU A 26 11.91 6.69 -5.80
C GLU A 26 11.55 5.52 -6.72
N GLN A 27 11.69 4.27 -6.30
CA GLN A 27 11.30 3.09 -7.09
C GLN A 27 9.78 3.02 -7.27
N TYR A 28 9.00 3.27 -6.21
CA TYR A 28 7.55 3.42 -6.32
C TYR A 28 7.16 4.60 -7.22
N ASN A 29 7.85 5.73 -7.07
CA ASN A 29 7.60 6.93 -7.86
C ASN A 29 8.14 6.84 -9.31
N SER A 30 9.07 5.93 -9.62
CA SER A 30 9.63 5.72 -10.97
C SER A 30 8.91 4.63 -11.75
N THR A 31 8.21 3.70 -11.10
CA THR A 31 7.05 3.05 -11.73
C THR A 31 5.97 4.07 -12.08
N ASP A 32 5.88 5.18 -11.33
CA ASP A 32 4.96 6.27 -11.61
C ASP A 32 5.42 7.27 -12.70
N LYS A 33 6.69 7.24 -13.12
CA LYS A 33 7.20 8.16 -14.17
C LYS A 33 6.71 7.78 -15.59
N ASN A 34 6.15 6.59 -15.77
CA ASN A 34 5.41 6.21 -16.99
C ASN A 34 3.88 6.41 -16.86
N THR A 35 3.37 6.80 -15.70
CA THR A 35 1.95 7.11 -15.47
C THR A 35 1.75 8.64 -15.45
N LYS A 36 1.98 9.24 -16.62
CA LYS A 36 1.09 10.33 -17.07
C LYS A 36 -0.31 9.79 -17.44
N GLN A 37 -0.76 8.67 -16.87
CA GLN A 37 -2.16 8.27 -16.83
C GLN A 37 -2.83 9.06 -15.70
N LYS A 38 -3.00 10.37 -15.91
CA LYS A 38 -3.94 11.14 -15.11
C LYS A 38 -5.32 10.50 -15.28
N ASP A 39 -5.81 9.88 -14.22
CA ASP A 39 -7.21 9.50 -14.04
C ASP A 39 -7.83 8.61 -15.12
N GLU A 40 -7.08 7.64 -15.67
CA GLU A 40 -7.70 6.59 -16.47
C GLU A 40 -8.57 5.70 -15.57
N LYS A 41 -9.88 5.93 -15.60
CA LYS A 41 -10.87 5.06 -14.94
C LYS A 41 -10.84 3.68 -15.57
N LYS A 42 -10.23 2.73 -14.87
CA LYS A 42 -10.28 1.30 -15.24
C LYS A 42 -11.45 0.65 -14.52
N ASN A 43 -12.33 0.01 -15.27
CA ASN A 43 -13.46 -0.71 -14.73
C ASN A 43 -13.02 -2.14 -14.37
N PHE A 44 -13.25 -2.54 -13.13
CA PHE A 44 -12.97 -3.89 -12.64
C PHE A 44 -14.27 -4.58 -12.26
N THR A 45 -14.42 -5.83 -12.68
CA THR A 45 -15.51 -6.70 -12.22
C THR A 45 -14.99 -7.55 -11.06
N ILE A 46 -15.63 -7.44 -9.90
CA ILE A 46 -15.30 -8.24 -8.72
C ILE A 46 -16.49 -9.14 -8.34
N SER A 47 -16.20 -10.35 -7.88
CA SER A 47 -17.20 -11.24 -7.31
C SER A 47 -17.19 -11.09 -5.79
N LEU A 48 -18.33 -10.72 -5.22
CA LEU A 48 -18.53 -10.60 -3.78
C LEU A 48 -19.55 -11.62 -3.29
N SER A 49 -19.46 -11.98 -2.00
CA SER A 49 -20.50 -12.82 -1.41
C SER A 49 -21.83 -12.06 -1.38
N VAL A 50 -22.95 -12.78 -1.53
CA VAL A 50 -24.30 -12.17 -1.48
C VAL A 50 -24.52 -11.42 -0.17
N LYS A 51 -24.02 -11.98 0.95
CA LYS A 51 -24.10 -11.33 2.26
C LYS A 51 -23.35 -9.98 2.25
N THR A 52 -22.09 -9.98 1.80
CA THR A 52 -21.28 -8.75 1.73
C THR A 52 -21.92 -7.68 0.85
N MET A 53 -22.54 -8.09 -0.27
CA MET A 53 -23.25 -7.16 -1.14
C MET A 53 -24.46 -6.53 -0.44
N ARG A 54 -25.23 -7.31 0.32
CA ARG A 54 -26.36 -6.80 1.11
C ARG A 54 -25.91 -5.87 2.23
N ASP A 55 -24.91 -6.29 3.01
CA ASP A 55 -24.36 -5.48 4.10
C ASP A 55 -23.85 -4.12 3.58
N LEU A 56 -23.24 -4.10 2.37
CA LEU A 56 -22.83 -2.88 1.69
C LEU A 56 -24.02 -2.00 1.30
N GLU A 57 -25.07 -2.57 0.72
CA GLU A 57 -26.25 -1.83 0.30
C GLU A 57 -27.02 -1.24 1.50
N ASP A 58 -27.16 -2.02 2.57
CA ASP A 58 -27.80 -1.59 3.81
C ASP A 58 -26.99 -0.45 4.45
N TYR A 59 -25.66 -0.59 4.50
CA TYR A 59 -24.77 0.49 4.98
C TYR A 59 -24.93 1.77 4.17
N LEU A 60 -24.89 1.69 2.84
CA LEU A 60 -25.03 2.87 1.97
C LEU A 60 -26.41 3.53 2.10
N LYS A 61 -27.44 2.76 2.45
CA LYS A 61 -28.78 3.28 2.68
C LYS A 61 -28.92 3.99 4.03
N GLU A 62 -28.29 3.46 5.07
CA GLU A 62 -28.41 3.98 6.44
C GLU A 62 -27.41 5.09 6.76
N PHE A 63 -26.18 4.97 6.25
CA PHE A 63 -25.03 5.81 6.60
C PHE A 63 -24.36 6.44 5.38
N GLY A 64 -24.81 6.10 4.17
CA GLY A 64 -24.23 6.66 2.94
C GLY A 64 -24.33 8.18 2.93
N ILE A 65 -23.22 8.83 2.61
CA ILE A 65 -23.19 10.28 2.46
C ILE A 65 -24.00 10.66 1.21
N PHE A 66 -24.56 11.87 1.18
CA PHE A 66 -25.28 12.36 -0.01
C PHE A 66 -24.40 12.20 -1.27
N ASN A 67 -24.90 11.45 -2.27
CA ASN A 67 -24.22 11.04 -3.51
C ASN A 67 -23.13 9.96 -3.43
N GLU A 68 -22.97 9.27 -2.30
CA GLU A 68 -22.11 8.09 -2.25
C GLU A 68 -22.73 6.92 -3.01
N ASN A 69 -21.95 6.30 -3.90
CA ASN A 69 -22.36 5.13 -4.67
C ASN A 69 -21.44 3.94 -4.37
N LYS A 70 -21.87 2.75 -4.77
CA LYS A 70 -21.12 1.50 -4.52
C LYS A 70 -19.67 1.58 -5.01
N SER A 71 -19.44 2.22 -6.15
CA SER A 71 -18.10 2.35 -6.73
C SER A 71 -17.23 3.31 -5.92
N SER A 72 -17.75 4.47 -5.50
CA SER A 72 -17.01 5.42 -4.67
C SER A 72 -16.68 4.81 -3.30
N PHE A 73 -17.64 4.12 -2.68
CA PHE A 73 -17.41 3.42 -1.42
C PHE A 73 -16.32 2.35 -1.54
N VAL A 74 -16.42 1.48 -2.56
CA VAL A 74 -15.42 0.41 -2.77
C VAL A 74 -14.05 1.00 -3.07
N GLN A 75 -13.98 2.09 -3.83
CA GLN A 75 -12.72 2.78 -4.10
C GLN A 75 -12.09 3.31 -2.81
N GLU A 76 -12.84 4.04 -1.99
CA GLU A 76 -12.36 4.56 -0.72
C GLU A 76 -11.91 3.44 0.24
N ALA A 77 -12.70 2.36 0.31
CA ALA A 77 -12.36 1.19 1.12
C ALA A 77 -11.03 0.54 0.68
N ILE A 78 -10.77 0.46 -0.62
CA ILE A 78 -9.49 -0.06 -1.16
C ILE A 78 -8.34 0.87 -0.79
N GLU A 79 -8.49 2.18 -1.00
CA GLU A 79 -7.47 3.18 -0.69
C GLU A 79 -7.11 3.16 0.80
N GLU A 80 -8.11 3.12 1.67
CA GLU A 80 -7.94 3.04 3.12
C GLU A 80 -7.29 1.72 3.55
N HIS A 81 -7.71 0.59 2.96
CA HIS A 81 -7.10 -0.71 3.27
C HIS A 81 -5.62 -0.77 2.87
N LEU A 82 -5.26 -0.22 1.71
CA LEU A 82 -3.87 -0.14 1.26
C LEU A 82 -3.04 0.75 2.18
N ARG A 83 -3.58 1.90 2.59
CA ARG A 83 -2.94 2.82 3.54
C ARG A 83 -2.64 2.14 4.88
N ARG A 84 -3.63 1.46 5.46
CA ARG A 84 -3.46 0.69 6.71
C ARG A 84 -2.41 -0.41 6.58
N LYS A 85 -2.46 -1.20 5.50
CA LYS A 85 -1.47 -2.26 5.25
C LYS A 85 -0.04 -1.72 5.16
N LYS A 86 0.15 -0.58 4.48
CA LYS A 86 1.44 0.10 4.41
C LYS A 86 1.91 0.54 5.81
N SER A 87 1.03 1.15 6.61
CA SER A 87 1.37 1.58 7.98
C SER A 87 1.78 0.41 8.86
N THR A 88 0.95 -0.64 8.91
CA THR A 88 1.22 -1.84 9.73
C THR A 88 2.52 -2.53 9.32
N LEU A 89 2.82 -2.58 8.02
CA LEU A 89 4.08 -3.13 7.55
C LEU A 89 5.27 -2.27 7.97
N LYS A 90 5.18 -0.93 7.85
CA LYS A 90 6.22 0.00 8.32
C LYS A 90 6.46 -0.18 9.82
N GLU A 91 5.40 -0.20 10.62
CA GLU A 91 5.46 -0.41 12.07
C GLU A 91 6.16 -1.73 12.42
N ARG A 92 5.74 -2.83 11.78
CA ARG A 92 6.33 -4.16 12.02
C ARG A 92 7.82 -4.19 11.66
N LEU A 93 8.21 -3.56 10.56
CA LEU A 93 9.62 -3.46 10.16
C LEU A 93 10.42 -2.60 11.14
N SER A 94 9.87 -1.47 11.58
CA SER A 94 10.50 -0.62 12.60
C SER A 94 10.70 -1.36 13.93
N GLU A 95 9.73 -2.19 14.35
CA GLU A 95 9.88 -3.02 15.54
C GLU A 95 10.97 -4.08 15.40
N LEU A 96 11.09 -4.71 14.22
CA LEU A 96 12.15 -5.68 13.96
C LEU A 96 13.53 -5.03 13.97
N ILE A 97 13.67 -3.82 13.42
CA ILE A 97 14.91 -3.04 13.45
C ILE A 97 15.29 -2.66 14.89
N LYS A 98 14.31 -2.27 15.74
CA LYS A 98 14.57 -1.95 17.15
C LYS A 98 15.04 -3.15 17.99
N LYS A 99 14.77 -4.37 17.53
CA LYS A 99 15.15 -5.62 18.21
C LYS A 99 16.50 -6.17 17.74
N LEU A 100 17.09 -5.59 16.70
CA LEU A 100 18.45 -5.87 16.21
C LEU A 100 19.47 -4.95 16.89
#